data_AF-A0A8S3HZ41-F1
#
_entry.id   AF-A0A8S3HZ41-F1
#
_cell.length_a   1.000
_cell.length_b   1.000
_cell.length_c   1.000
_cell.angle_alpha   90.00
_cell.angle_beta   90.00
_cell.angle_gamma   90.00
#
_symmetry.space_group_name_H-M   'P 1'
#
loop_
_entity.id
_entity.type
_entity.pdbx_description
1 polymer ?
#
loop_
_entity_poly.entity_id
_entity_poly.type
_entity_poly.pdbx_seq_one_letter_code
_entity_poly.pdbx_strand_id
1 'polypeptide(L)'
;MDLDNGIAGKTVILGNKTYELDKLSPEERFRVRHEVMHEKHKGHESMHMEMVLVLLVSLVVCQFVILFWKSYHIRSYQFFTMIAMWLIPFGLSIKFFYFRFIIIWICFTIITVYATRRASRQPIEPNTPRLVYKWFLLVYKVSYGFAIGGYFLIMMTFLGINNLLLISPQVIDK
;
A
#
# COMPACT_ATOMS: atom_id res chain seq x y z
N MET A 1 9.72 12.14 -30.25
CA MET A 1 8.71 11.72 -31.25
C MET A 1 7.62 11.04 -30.47
N ASP A 2 6.68 11.86 -30.00
CA ASP A 2 5.70 11.47 -28.99
C ASP A 2 4.57 10.67 -29.62
N LEU A 3 4.57 9.36 -29.38
CA LEU A 3 3.54 8.40 -29.80
C LEU A 3 2.31 8.40 -28.88
N ASP A 4 2.21 9.37 -27.96
CA ASP A 4 1.09 9.47 -27.02
C ASP A 4 -0.20 9.98 -27.69
N ASN A 5 -0.08 10.63 -28.84
CA ASN A 5 -1.22 11.06 -29.66
C ASN A 5 -1.90 9.92 -30.45
N GLY A 6 -1.39 8.69 -30.37
CA GLY A 6 -1.85 7.55 -31.18
C GLY A 6 -2.94 6.67 -30.56
N ILE A 7 -3.32 6.89 -29.29
CA ILE A 7 -4.37 6.08 -28.64
C ILE A 7 -5.72 6.82 -28.58
N ALA A 8 -5.70 8.15 -28.69
CA ALA A 8 -6.89 8.97 -28.92
C ALA A 8 -7.24 9.14 -30.42
N GLY A 9 -6.35 8.69 -31.31
CA GLY A 9 -6.51 8.78 -32.76
C GLY A 9 -7.13 7.51 -33.36
N LYS A 10 -8.01 7.69 -34.34
CA LYS A 10 -8.67 6.63 -35.13
C LYS A 10 -7.71 5.71 -35.91
N THR A 11 -6.40 5.94 -35.83
CA THR A 11 -5.37 5.27 -36.63
C THR A 11 -4.20 4.82 -35.76
N VAL A 12 -3.69 3.61 -36.05
CA VAL A 12 -2.50 3.05 -35.40
C VAL A 12 -1.52 2.58 -36.46
N ILE A 13 -0.25 2.91 -36.29
CA ILE A 13 0.83 2.53 -37.20
C ILE A 13 1.60 1.37 -36.56
N LEU A 14 1.70 0.24 -37.26
CA LEU A 14 2.44 -0.94 -36.85
C LEU A 14 3.38 -1.35 -37.98
N GLY A 15 4.70 -1.21 -37.78
CA GLY A 15 5.70 -1.36 -38.84
C GLY A 15 5.47 -0.38 -39.99
N ASN A 16 5.26 -0.90 -41.21
CA ASN A 16 5.00 -0.11 -42.43
C ASN A 16 3.51 -0.06 -42.83
N LYS A 17 2.59 -0.45 -41.92
CA LYS A 17 1.15 -0.50 -42.18
C LYS A 17 0.39 0.44 -41.25
N THR A 18 -0.56 1.17 -41.82
CA THR A 18 -1.47 2.06 -41.08
C THR A 18 -2.84 1.39 -40.97
N TYR A 19 -3.32 1.21 -39.75
CA TYR A 19 -4.59 0.59 -39.42
C TYR A 19 -5.58 1.65 -38.94
N GLU A 20 -6.73 1.79 -39.60
CA GLU A 20 -7.84 2.59 -39.10
C GLU A 20 -8.67 1.75 -38.11
N LEU A 21 -8.55 2.05 -36.81
CA LEU A 21 -9.26 1.34 -35.74
C LEU A 21 -10.77 1.32 -35.99
N ASP A 22 -11.35 2.42 -36.49
CA ASP A 22 -12.80 2.54 -36.69
C ASP A 22 -13.37 1.67 -37.83
N LYS A 23 -12.53 1.16 -38.73
CA LYS A 23 -12.94 0.32 -39.87
C LYS A 23 -12.69 -1.18 -39.63
N LEU A 24 -12.00 -1.54 -38.56
CA LEU A 24 -11.66 -2.92 -38.22
C LEU A 24 -12.81 -3.63 -37.50
N SER A 25 -12.94 -4.95 -37.71
CA SER A 25 -13.78 -5.81 -36.89
C SER A 25 -13.32 -5.75 -35.41
N PRO A 26 -14.23 -5.92 -34.42
CA PRO A 26 -13.85 -5.93 -33.00
C PRO A 26 -12.67 -6.86 -32.66
N GLU A 27 -12.58 -8.02 -33.31
CA GLU A 27 -11.50 -8.98 -33.12
C GLU A 27 -10.17 -8.48 -33.70
N GLU A 28 -10.21 -7.86 -34.88
CA GLU A 28 -9.02 -7.31 -35.53
C GLU A 28 -8.49 -6.08 -34.80
N ARG A 29 -9.38 -5.24 -34.25
CA ARG A 29 -8.99 -4.13 -33.36
C ARG A 29 -8.25 -4.64 -32.13
N PHE A 30 -8.72 -5.72 -31.52
CA PHE A 30 -8.07 -6.31 -30.35
C PHE A 30 -6.69 -6.86 -30.71
N ARG A 31 -6.57 -7.58 -31.82
CA ARG A 31 -5.28 -8.12 -32.30
C ARG A 31 -4.26 -7.01 -32.58
N VAL A 32 -4.65 -6.00 -33.34
CA VAL A 32 -3.77 -4.87 -33.67
C VAL A 32 -3.36 -4.12 -32.40
N ARG A 33 -4.30 -3.87 -31.47
CA ARG A 33 -3.99 -3.22 -30.19
C ARG A 33 -3.02 -4.05 -29.34
N HIS A 34 -3.19 -5.36 -29.31
CA HIS A 34 -2.32 -6.28 -28.59
C HIS A 34 -0.91 -6.32 -29.20
N GLU A 35 -0.79 -6.39 -30.53
CA GLU A 35 0.49 -6.33 -31.24
C GLU A 35 1.21 -5.00 -31.02
N VAL A 36 0.49 -3.88 -31.06
CA VAL A 36 1.05 -2.54 -30.78
C VAL A 36 1.51 -2.43 -29.32
N MET A 37 0.78 -3.03 -28.39
CA MET A 37 1.22 -3.13 -26.99
C MET A 37 2.51 -3.95 -26.90
N HIS A 38 2.59 -5.11 -27.53
CA HIS A 38 3.82 -5.93 -27.54
C HIS A 38 5.01 -5.21 -28.17
N GLU A 39 4.81 -4.49 -29.29
CA GLU A 39 5.87 -3.70 -29.89
C GLU A 39 6.33 -2.53 -29.01
N LYS A 40 5.41 -1.86 -28.31
CA LYS A 40 5.77 -0.82 -27.32
C LYS A 40 6.59 -1.38 -26.15
N HIS A 41 6.40 -2.65 -25.80
CA HIS A 41 7.15 -3.32 -24.72
C HIS A 41 8.41 -4.03 -25.25
N LYS A 42 8.58 -4.18 -26.57
CA LYS A 42 9.72 -4.81 -27.21
C LYS A 42 10.98 -3.97 -26.98
N GLY A 43 11.83 -4.43 -26.06
CA GLY A 43 13.01 -3.72 -25.56
C GLY A 43 12.83 -3.15 -24.15
N HIS A 44 11.63 -2.70 -23.81
CA HIS A 44 11.27 -2.29 -22.44
C HIS A 44 11.24 -3.49 -21.47
N GLU A 45 10.97 -4.71 -21.97
CA GLU A 45 11.06 -5.96 -21.18
C GLU A 45 12.46 -6.23 -20.64
N SER A 46 13.51 -5.98 -21.43
CA SER A 46 14.90 -6.16 -20.97
C SER A 46 15.27 -5.20 -19.84
N MET A 47 14.78 -3.96 -19.92
CA MET A 47 14.94 -2.94 -18.89
C MET A 47 14.11 -3.27 -17.63
N HIS A 48 12.88 -3.75 -17.80
CA HIS A 48 12.06 -4.24 -16.68
C HIS A 48 12.70 -5.43 -15.96
N MET A 49 13.31 -6.36 -16.71
CA MET A 49 14.01 -7.51 -16.13
C MET A 49 15.20 -7.07 -15.28
N GLU A 50 15.96 -6.06 -15.73
CA GLU A 50 17.06 -5.49 -14.94
C GLU A 50 16.56 -4.81 -13.67
N MET A 51 15.51 -3.97 -13.76
CA MET A 51 14.90 -3.34 -12.59
C MET A 51 14.40 -4.37 -11.57
N VAL A 52 13.75 -5.44 -12.04
CA VAL A 52 13.25 -6.53 -11.19
C VAL A 52 14.40 -7.30 -10.57
N LEU A 53 15.47 -7.58 -11.31
CA LEU A 53 16.64 -8.28 -10.79
C LEU A 53 17.31 -7.50 -9.67
N VAL A 54 17.55 -6.20 -9.88
CA VAL A 54 18.13 -5.32 -8.85
C VAL A 54 17.23 -5.22 -7.64
N LEU A 55 15.91 -5.08 -7.84
CA LEU A 55 14.93 -5.09 -6.75
C LEU A 55 14.97 -6.41 -5.98
N LEU A 56 15.00 -7.56 -6.65
CA LEU A 56 15.00 -8.87 -6.00
C LEU A 56 16.29 -9.11 -5.21
N VAL A 57 17.45 -8.79 -5.79
CA VAL A 57 18.75 -8.88 -5.11
C VAL A 57 18.77 -7.95 -3.89
N SER A 58 18.31 -6.70 -4.05
CA SER A 58 18.27 -5.76 -2.92
C SER A 58 17.34 -6.22 -1.80
N LEU A 59 16.16 -6.79 -2.11
CA LEU A 59 15.26 -7.36 -1.11
C LEU A 59 15.91 -8.52 -0.35
N VAL A 60 16.58 -9.43 -1.06
CA VAL A 60 17.29 -10.56 -0.45
C VAL A 60 18.41 -10.07 0.47
N VAL A 61 19.24 -9.14 0.00
CA VAL A 61 20.32 -8.56 0.79
C VAL A 61 19.79 -7.83 2.03
N CYS A 62 18.77 -6.99 1.87
CA CYS A 62 18.10 -6.31 2.97
C CYS A 62 17.57 -7.30 4.02
N GLN A 63 16.97 -8.41 3.57
CA GLN A 63 16.47 -9.44 4.47
C GLN A 63 17.61 -10.06 5.29
N PHE A 64 18.74 -10.39 4.67
CA PHE A 64 19.90 -10.90 5.40
C PHE A 64 20.46 -9.88 6.38
N VAL A 65 20.60 -8.61 5.98
CA VAL A 65 21.06 -7.53 6.87
C VAL A 65 20.17 -7.41 8.10
N ILE A 66 18.85 -7.44 7.91
CA ILE A 66 17.86 -7.40 9.01
C ILE A 66 18.02 -8.62 9.93
N LEU A 67 18.16 -9.82 9.37
CA LEU A 67 18.31 -11.05 10.14
C LEU A 67 19.61 -11.04 10.96
N PHE A 68 20.74 -10.66 10.34
CA PHE A 68 22.01 -10.50 11.04
C PHE A 68 21.90 -9.45 12.13
N TRP A 69 21.32 -8.28 11.84
CA TRP A 69 21.15 -7.23 12.83
C TRP A 69 20.31 -7.68 14.03
N LYS A 70 19.21 -8.39 13.80
CA LYS A 70 18.39 -8.99 14.87
C LYS A 70 19.20 -9.99 15.71
N SER A 71 20.04 -10.80 15.07
CA SER A 71 20.86 -11.81 15.75
C SER A 71 21.98 -11.22 16.60
N TYR A 72 22.68 -10.20 16.11
CA TYR A 72 23.81 -9.59 16.81
C TYR A 72 23.38 -8.49 17.81
N HIS A 73 22.34 -7.71 17.48
CA HIS A 73 21.92 -6.54 18.26
C HIS A 73 20.40 -6.44 18.45
N ILE A 74 19.82 -7.43 19.15
CA ILE A 74 18.37 -7.51 19.37
C ILE A 74 17.77 -6.25 20.02
N ARG A 75 18.48 -5.60 20.96
CA ARG A 75 17.98 -4.41 21.65
C ARG A 75 17.82 -3.22 20.71
N SER A 76 18.84 -2.92 19.90
CA SER A 76 18.75 -1.83 18.92
C SER A 76 17.74 -2.16 17.82
N TYR A 77 17.68 -3.43 17.40
CA TYR A 77 16.70 -3.89 16.42
C TYR A 77 15.26 -3.67 16.93
N GLN A 78 14.95 -4.09 18.15
CA GLN A 78 13.62 -3.91 18.74
C GLN A 78 13.26 -2.43 18.92
N PHE A 79 14.21 -1.61 19.39
CA PHE A 79 13.97 -0.18 19.56
C PHE A 79 13.71 0.53 18.23
N PHE A 80 14.57 0.28 17.23
CA PHE A 80 14.42 0.90 15.92
C PHE A 80 13.16 0.43 15.21
N THR A 81 12.87 -0.87 15.22
CA THR A 81 11.66 -1.40 14.56
C THR A 81 10.39 -0.87 15.21
N MET A 82 10.34 -0.74 16.54
CA MET A 82 9.21 -0.14 17.24
C MET A 82 9.00 1.32 16.84
N ILE A 83 10.08 2.11 16.77
CA ILE A 83 10.02 3.51 16.33
C ILE A 83 9.61 3.60 14.86
N ALA A 84 10.20 2.78 13.99
CA ALA A 84 9.91 2.78 12.56
C ALA A 84 8.44 2.41 12.28
N MET A 85 7.93 1.36 12.92
CA MET A 85 6.52 0.96 12.81
C MET A 85 5.56 2.08 13.27
N TRP A 86 5.99 2.94 14.19
CA TRP A 86 5.19 4.06 14.68
C TRP A 86 5.34 5.35 13.86
N LEU A 87 6.53 5.65 13.33
CA LEU A 87 6.80 6.89 12.62
C LEU A 87 6.50 6.82 11.11
N ILE A 88 6.80 5.70 10.45
CA ILE A 88 6.59 5.55 9.00
C ILE A 88 5.13 5.83 8.59
N PRO A 89 4.10 5.16 9.18
CA PRO A 89 2.72 5.42 8.78
C PRO A 89 2.28 6.86 9.08
N PHE A 90 2.80 7.45 10.15
CA PHE A 90 2.50 8.84 10.52
C PHE A 90 3.13 9.85 9.55
N GLY A 91 4.40 9.65 9.19
CA GLY A 91 5.13 10.49 8.24
C GLY A 91 4.50 10.46 6.85
N LEU A 92 4.08 9.28 6.38
CA LEU A 92 3.31 9.16 5.14
C LEU A 92 1.97 9.90 5.25
N SER A 93 1.28 9.78 6.38
CA SER A 93 0.00 10.47 6.58
C SER A 93 0.11 11.99 6.54
N ILE A 94 1.21 12.55 7.06
CA ILE A 94 1.51 13.98 6.94
C ILE A 94 1.75 14.35 5.47
N LYS A 95 2.58 13.58 4.75
CA LYS A 95 2.90 13.83 3.33
C LYS A 95 1.65 13.86 2.45
N PHE A 96 0.67 12.99 2.73
CA PHE A 96 -0.59 12.91 1.98
C PHE A 96 -1.75 13.69 2.61
N PHE A 97 -1.49 14.50 3.65
CA PHE A 97 -2.49 15.32 4.34
C PHE A 97 -3.73 14.53 4.83
N TYR A 98 -3.52 13.30 5.33
CA TYR A 98 -4.61 12.49 5.90
C TYR A 98 -4.97 12.95 7.33
N PHE A 99 -5.59 14.12 7.44
CA PHE A 99 -5.90 14.78 8.72
C PHE A 99 -6.67 13.92 9.71
N ARG A 100 -7.65 13.12 9.24
CA ARG A 100 -8.43 12.21 10.10
C ARG A 100 -7.53 11.20 10.81
N PHE A 101 -6.59 10.61 10.08
CA PHE A 101 -5.63 9.66 10.64
C PHE A 101 -4.66 10.36 11.59
N ILE A 102 -4.12 11.53 11.20
CA ILE A 102 -3.18 12.32 12.01
C ILE A 102 -3.77 12.64 13.38
N ILE A 103 -5.02 13.12 13.44
CA ILE A 103 -5.68 13.47 14.70
C ILE A 103 -5.81 12.24 15.61
N ILE A 104 -6.33 11.13 15.09
CA ILE A 104 -6.48 9.88 15.84
C ILE A 104 -5.11 9.38 16.33
N TRP A 105 -4.09 9.44 15.47
CA TRP A 105 -2.74 8.99 15.77
C TRP A 105 -2.09 9.81 16.89
N ILE A 106 -2.26 11.13 16.88
CA ILE A 106 -1.76 12.03 17.93
C ILE A 106 -2.45 11.71 19.26
N CYS A 107 -3.78 11.57 19.29
CA CYS A 107 -4.50 11.19 20.50
C CYS A 107 -4.04 9.84 21.06
N PHE A 108 -3.93 8.81 20.19
CA PHE A 108 -3.42 7.50 20.55
C PHE A 108 -2.00 7.57 21.11
N THR A 109 -1.13 8.36 20.48
CA THR A 109 0.27 8.58 20.88
C THR A 109 0.37 9.22 22.25
N ILE A 110 -0.38 10.30 22.50
CA ILE A 110 -0.36 11.01 23.79
C ILE A 110 -0.79 10.08 24.93
N ILE A 111 -1.89 9.34 24.76
CA ILE A 111 -2.40 8.45 25.81
C ILE A 111 -1.46 7.27 26.05
N THR A 112 -0.90 6.69 24.98
CA THR A 112 0.07 5.59 25.08
C THR A 112 1.36 6.04 25.77
N VAL A 113 1.90 7.21 25.41
CA VAL A 113 3.07 7.79 26.09
C VAL A 113 2.77 8.08 27.56
N TYR A 114 1.58 8.61 27.88
CA TYR A 114 1.16 8.82 29.26
C TYR A 114 1.10 7.51 30.07
N ALA A 115 0.46 6.47 29.52
CA ALA A 115 0.36 5.16 30.15
C ALA A 115 1.75 4.52 30.35
N THR A 116 2.61 4.55 29.32
CA THR A 116 3.98 4.00 29.39
C THR A 116 4.83 4.78 30.37
N ARG A 117 4.77 6.12 30.40
CA ARG A 117 5.51 6.95 31.37
C ARG A 117 5.14 6.60 32.80
N ARG A 118 3.87 6.35 33.10
CA ARG A 118 3.45 5.92 34.44
C ARG A 118 3.96 4.52 34.78
N ALA A 119 4.00 3.62 33.80
CA ALA A 119 4.53 2.27 33.96
C ALA A 119 6.06 2.21 34.14
N SER A 120 6.81 3.16 33.56
CA SER A 120 8.27 3.22 33.67
C SER A 120 8.78 3.92 34.94
N ARG A 121 7.92 4.61 35.70
CA ARG A 121 8.29 5.24 36.97
C ARG A 121 8.45 4.18 38.06
N GLN A 122 9.50 4.32 38.86
CA GLN A 122 9.69 3.52 40.07
C GLN A 122 9.62 4.43 41.31
N PRO A 123 8.95 4.00 42.41
CA PRO A 123 8.19 2.76 42.55
C PRO A 123 6.88 2.76 41.75
N ILE A 124 6.45 1.58 41.28
CA ILE A 124 5.23 1.45 40.47
C ILE A 124 4.00 1.61 41.36
N GLU A 125 3.15 2.60 41.07
CA GLU A 125 1.89 2.77 41.79
C GLU A 125 0.94 1.56 41.55
N PRO A 126 0.23 1.05 42.58
CA PRO A 126 -0.66 -0.11 42.45
C PRO A 126 -1.79 0.04 41.40
N ASN A 127 -2.16 1.27 41.05
CA ASN A 127 -3.21 1.56 40.05
C ASN A 127 -2.68 1.55 38.61
N THR A 128 -1.37 1.66 38.40
CA THR A 128 -0.75 1.78 37.09
C THR A 128 -0.99 0.56 36.19
N PRO A 129 -0.83 -0.70 36.66
CA PRO A 129 -1.13 -1.87 35.83
C PRO A 129 -2.57 -1.90 35.33
N ARG A 130 -3.53 -1.50 36.18
CA ARG A 130 -4.96 -1.42 35.82
C ARG A 130 -5.23 -0.38 34.74
N LEU A 131 -4.58 0.78 34.82
CA LEU A 131 -4.72 1.84 33.81
C LEU A 131 -4.18 1.37 32.45
N VAL A 132 -2.95 0.85 32.44
CA VAL A 132 -2.28 0.36 31.22
C VAL A 132 -3.12 -0.74 30.57
N TYR A 133 -3.57 -1.72 31.36
CA TYR A 133 -4.41 -2.80 30.88
C TYR A 133 -5.72 -2.29 30.27
N LYS A 134 -6.43 -1.37 30.95
CA LYS A 134 -7.68 -0.80 30.43
C LYS A 134 -7.47 -0.06 29.11
N TRP A 135 -6.39 0.70 28.97
CA TRP A 135 -6.07 1.43 27.75
C TRP A 135 -5.81 0.49 26.57
N PHE A 136 -4.87 -0.46 26.72
CA PHE A 136 -4.55 -1.38 25.63
C PHE A 136 -5.69 -2.34 25.32
N LEU A 137 -6.50 -2.74 26.31
CA LEU A 137 -7.71 -3.53 26.08
C LEU A 137 -8.76 -2.75 25.29
N LEU A 138 -8.93 -1.45 25.56
CA LEU A 138 -9.82 -0.60 24.79
C LEU A 138 -9.36 -0.52 23.33
N VAL A 139 -8.07 -0.23 23.10
CA VAL A 139 -7.48 -0.17 21.76
C VAL A 139 -7.70 -1.50 21.03
N TYR A 140 -7.40 -2.63 21.67
CA TYR A 140 -7.62 -3.96 21.12
C TYR A 140 -9.08 -4.17 20.70
N LYS A 141 -10.05 -3.85 21.56
CA LYS A 141 -11.49 -4.03 21.26
C LYS A 141 -11.94 -3.18 20.08
N VAL A 142 -11.49 -1.92 20.03
CA VAL A 142 -11.82 -1.01 18.92
C VAL A 142 -11.21 -1.53 17.62
N SER A 143 -9.91 -1.85 17.61
CA SER A 143 -9.22 -2.39 16.43
C SER A 143 -9.83 -3.70 15.97
N TYR A 144 -10.19 -4.59 16.89
CA TYR A 144 -10.85 -5.85 16.57
C TYR A 144 -12.24 -5.65 15.96
N GLY A 145 -13.01 -4.69 16.48
CA GLY A 145 -14.29 -4.30 15.90
C GLY A 145 -14.15 -3.76 14.48
N PHE A 146 -13.19 -2.86 14.25
CA PHE A 146 -12.88 -2.37 12.90
C PHE A 146 -12.39 -3.48 11.97
N ALA A 147 -11.58 -4.43 12.45
CA ALA A 147 -11.10 -5.55 11.66
C ALA A 147 -12.25 -6.47 11.22
N ILE A 148 -13.17 -6.81 12.13
CA ILE A 148 -14.37 -7.58 11.79
C ILE A 148 -15.24 -6.82 10.78
N GLY A 149 -15.50 -5.54 11.04
CA GLY A 149 -16.29 -4.70 10.14
C GLY A 149 -15.67 -4.60 8.74
N GLY A 150 -14.37 -4.34 8.67
CA GLY A 150 -13.61 -4.29 7.42
C GLY A 150 -13.59 -5.64 6.69
N TYR A 151 -13.41 -6.74 7.41
CA TYR A 151 -13.48 -8.08 6.85
C TYR A 151 -14.87 -8.36 6.25
N PHE A 152 -15.93 -7.99 6.96
CA PHE A 152 -17.30 -8.16 6.48
C PHE A 152 -17.57 -7.31 5.22
N LEU A 153 -17.09 -6.06 5.17
CA LEU A 153 -17.18 -5.21 3.98
C LEU A 153 -16.43 -5.79 2.78
N ILE A 154 -15.23 -6.31 3.00
CA ILE A 154 -14.44 -7.00 1.97
C ILE A 154 -15.19 -8.24 1.49
N MET A 155 -15.74 -9.04 2.40
CA MET A 155 -16.52 -10.23 2.05
C MET A 155 -17.77 -9.89 1.24
N MET A 156 -18.51 -8.82 1.59
CA MET A 156 -19.64 -8.34 0.80
C MET A 156 -19.22 -7.93 -0.62
N THR A 157 -18.04 -7.32 -0.75
CA THR A 157 -17.50 -6.90 -2.05
C THR A 157 -17.14 -8.11 -2.90
N PHE A 158 -16.48 -9.13 -2.34
CA PHE A 158 -16.19 -10.37 -3.04
C PHE A 158 -17.45 -11.16 -3.45
N LEU A 159 -18.52 -11.08 -2.66
CA LEU A 159 -19.82 -11.69 -2.97
C LEU A 159 -20.64 -10.92 -4.03
N GLY A 160 -20.11 -9.82 -4.58
CA GLY A 160 -20.78 -9.05 -5.63
C GLY A 160 -21.94 -8.18 -5.15
N ILE A 161 -22.14 -8.02 -3.84
CA ILE A 161 -23.16 -7.13 -3.27
C ILE A 161 -22.88 -5.67 -3.64
N ASN A 162 -21.61 -5.33 -3.91
CA ASN A 162 -21.23 -4.01 -4.44
C ASN A 162 -21.94 -3.68 -5.77
N ASN A 163 -22.10 -4.66 -6.66
CA ASN A 163 -22.79 -4.47 -7.94
C ASN A 163 -24.31 -4.27 -7.75
N LEU A 164 -24.90 -4.81 -6.68
CA LEU A 164 -26.30 -4.59 -6.30
C LEU A 164 -26.54 -3.19 -5.69
N LEU A 165 -25.51 -2.57 -5.11
CA LEU A 165 -25.58 -1.24 -4.51
C LEU A 165 -25.23 -0.10 -5.51
N LEU A 166 -24.97 -0.41 -6.78
CA LEU A 166 -24.65 0.56 -7.86
C LEU A 166 -23.52 1.54 -7.49
N ILE A 167 -22.53 1.09 -6.70
CA ILE A 167 -21.36 1.91 -6.39
C ILE A 167 -20.33 1.65 -7.48
N SER A 168 -20.35 2.47 -8.53
CA SER A 168 -19.33 2.42 -9.58
C SER A 168 -17.94 2.66 -8.97
N PRO A 169 -16.91 1.87 -9.33
CA PRO A 169 -15.55 2.20 -8.94
C PRO A 169 -15.23 3.60 -9.45
N GLN A 170 -14.72 4.47 -8.57
CA GLN A 170 -14.20 5.76 -9.00
C GLN A 170 -13.01 5.51 -9.92
N VAL A 171 -13.26 5.58 -11.22
CA VAL A 171 -12.20 5.76 -12.20
C VAL A 171 -11.66 7.15 -11.92
N ILE A 172 -10.41 7.23 -11.48
CA ILE A 172 -9.73 8.51 -11.35
C ILE A 172 -9.53 9.00 -12.79
N ASP A 173 -10.51 9.74 -13.30
CA ASP A 173 -10.39 10.42 -14.58
C ASP A 173 -9.22 11.40 -14.47
N LYS A 174 -8.19 11.15 -15.26
CA LYS A 174 -7.00 11.98 -15.39
C LYS A 174 -7.07 12.73 -16.71
#